data_AF-A0A376G4S6-F1
#
_entry.id   AF-A0A376G4S6-F1
#
_cell.length_a   1.000
_cell.length_b   1.000
_cell.length_c   1.000
_cell.angle_alpha   90.00
_cell.angle_beta   90.00
_cell.angle_gamma   90.00
#
_symmetry.space_group_name_H-M   'P 1'
#
loop_
_entity.id
_entity.type
_entity.pdbx_description
1 polymer ?
#
loop_
_entity_poly.entity_id
_entity_poly.type
_entity_poly.pdbx_seq_one_letter_code
_entity_poly.pdbx_strand_id
1 'polypeptide(L)'
;MYNPFEWSYHSTKIHFLPQKLMLLPEHKTLVIADWHLGKIEHFRKNGAFLPQVTSQKEYRLIQELINQFNLKRIILLGDLFHSELNTDWFDFVEFLQINYQIEFILTKGNHDILPKAFYHLENLFVVKFYQIEDLIFTHEKSKIEPH
;
A
#
# COMPACT_ATOMS: atom_id res chain seq x y z
N MET A 1 -3.06 -19.55 9.53
CA MET A 1 -4.37 -19.29 8.90
C MET A 1 -4.79 -17.90 9.34
N TYR A 2 -4.91 -16.94 8.41
CA TYR A 2 -5.41 -15.61 8.76
C TYR A 2 -6.89 -15.76 9.13
N ASN A 3 -7.31 -15.21 10.27
CA ASN A 3 -8.72 -15.07 10.64
C ASN A 3 -9.12 -13.61 10.34
N PRO A 4 -9.49 -13.29 9.09
CA PRO A 4 -9.95 -11.95 8.77
C PRO A 4 -11.26 -11.66 9.50
N PHE A 5 -11.43 -10.41 9.91
CA PHE A 5 -12.76 -9.92 10.24
C PHE A 5 -13.48 -9.62 8.94
N GLU A 6 -14.52 -10.40 8.63
CA GLU A 6 -15.32 -10.21 7.43
C GLU A 6 -16.40 -9.17 7.66
N TRP A 7 -16.52 -8.25 6.72
CA TRP A 7 -17.57 -7.25 6.67
C TRP A 7 -18.13 -7.17 5.25
N SER A 8 -19.37 -6.71 5.13
CA SER A 8 -20.00 -6.49 3.83
C SER A 8 -20.57 -5.09 3.81
N TYR A 9 -20.16 -4.32 2.80
CA TYR A 9 -20.72 -3.02 2.50
C TYR A 9 -21.49 -3.16 1.19
N HIS A 10 -22.81 -3.02 1.25
CA HIS A 10 -23.71 -3.46 0.17
C HIS A 10 -23.41 -4.92 -0.23
N SER A 11 -23.05 -5.17 -1.49
CA SER A 11 -22.66 -6.49 -2.01
C SER A 11 -21.18 -6.79 -1.89
N THR A 12 -20.34 -5.81 -1.57
CA THR A 12 -18.88 -5.95 -1.60
C THR A 12 -18.38 -6.58 -0.30
N LYS A 13 -17.68 -7.72 -0.41
CA LYS A 13 -17.02 -8.37 0.73
C LYS A 13 -15.66 -7.76 1.03
N ILE A 14 -15.47 -7.42 2.30
CA ILE A 14 -14.28 -6.76 2.82
C ILE A 14 -13.70 -7.61 3.94
N HIS A 15 -12.45 -8.02 3.79
CA HIS A 15 -11.73 -8.81 4.77
C HIS A 15 -10.69 -7.91 5.45
N PHE A 16 -10.93 -7.56 6.71
CA PHE A 16 -9.97 -6.79 7.50
C PHE A 16 -8.96 -7.73 8.16
N LEU A 17 -7.69 -7.47 7.91
CA LEU A 17 -6.57 -8.19 8.49
C LEU A 17 -5.94 -7.34 9.62
N PRO A 18 -5.43 -7.98 10.69
CA PRO A 18 -4.88 -7.27 11.85
C PRO A 18 -3.65 -6.40 11.53
N GLN A 19 -3.04 -6.55 10.36
CA GLN A 19 -1.87 -5.77 9.91
C GLN A 19 -2.25 -4.45 9.21
N LYS A 20 -3.42 -3.87 9.50
CA LYS A 20 -3.96 -2.68 8.79
C LYS A 20 -4.11 -2.91 7.27
N LEU A 21 -4.35 -4.16 6.89
CA LEU A 21 -4.59 -4.54 5.51
C LEU A 21 -6.08 -4.81 5.32
N MET A 22 -6.60 -4.43 4.16
CA MET A 22 -7.97 -4.69 3.78
C MET A 22 -7.97 -5.43 2.45
N LEU A 23 -8.52 -6.64 2.43
CA LEU A 23 -8.60 -7.47 1.24
C LEU A 23 -10.02 -7.41 0.66
N LEU A 24 -10.09 -7.23 -0.65
CA LEU A 24 -11.30 -7.31 -1.47
C LEU A 24 -11.16 -8.53 -2.40
N PRO A 25 -11.56 -9.74 -1.95
CA PRO A 25 -11.27 -10.98 -2.66
C PRO A 25 -11.87 -11.02 -4.07
N GLU A 26 -13.11 -10.54 -4.21
CA GLU A 26 -13.86 -10.52 -5.48
C GLU A 26 -13.18 -9.63 -6.53
N HIS A 27 -12.50 -8.57 -6.08
CA HIS A 27 -11.74 -7.65 -6.92
C HIS A 27 -10.25 -8.00 -7.01
N LYS A 28 -9.80 -9.09 -6.38
CA LYS A 28 -8.37 -9.48 -6.30
C LYS A 28 -7.48 -8.30 -5.88
N THR A 29 -8.00 -7.49 -4.96
CA THR A 29 -7.40 -6.21 -4.57
C THR A 29 -7.04 -6.23 -3.09
N LEU A 30 -5.81 -5.80 -2.79
CA LEU A 30 -5.37 -5.53 -1.43
C LEU A 30 -5.23 -4.03 -1.26
N VAL A 31 -5.71 -3.51 -0.14
CA VAL A 31 -5.60 -2.10 0.25
C VAL A 31 -4.71 -2.01 1.48
N ILE A 32 -3.70 -1.15 1.38
CA ILE A 32 -2.68 -0.93 2.40
C ILE A 32 -2.74 0.54 2.79
N ALA A 33 -3.04 0.80 4.06
CA ALA A 33 -2.92 2.12 4.65
C ALA A 33 -1.63 2.22 5.47
N ASP A 34 -1.03 3.41 5.55
CA ASP A 34 0.08 3.66 6.45
C ASP A 34 1.28 2.70 6.25
N TRP A 35 1.65 2.37 5.01
CA TRP A 35 2.76 1.43 4.76
C TRP A 35 4.13 1.97 5.24
N HIS A 36 4.24 3.28 5.55
CA HIS A 36 5.38 3.92 6.24
C HIS A 36 6.74 3.28 5.93
N LEU A 37 7.16 3.35 4.67
CA LEU A 37 8.50 2.99 4.24
C LEU A 37 9.42 4.12 4.73
N GLY A 38 10.12 3.94 5.85
CA GLY A 38 10.96 5.02 6.42
C GLY A 38 10.99 5.15 7.95
N LYS A 39 10.16 4.41 8.71
CA LYS A 39 10.14 4.60 10.17
C LYS A 39 11.44 4.19 10.87
N ILE A 40 12.28 3.37 10.25
CA ILE A 40 13.52 2.90 10.88
C ILE A 40 14.53 4.05 11.05
N GLU A 41 14.66 4.97 10.09
CA GLU A 41 15.63 6.06 10.21
C GLU A 41 15.18 7.20 11.11
N HIS A 42 13.89 7.55 11.14
CA HIS A 42 13.40 8.57 12.06
C HIS A 42 13.54 8.14 13.53
N PHE A 43 13.34 6.83 13.83
CA PHE A 43 13.61 6.28 15.14
C PHE A 43 15.13 6.14 15.42
N ARG A 44 15.98 5.81 14.42
CA ARG A 44 17.45 5.85 14.57
C ARG A 44 17.98 7.26 14.86
N LYS A 45 17.48 8.30 14.18
CA LYS A 45 17.84 9.71 14.45
C LYS A 45 17.46 10.14 15.87
N ASN A 46 16.44 9.52 16.48
CA ASN A 46 16.00 9.76 17.86
C ASN A 46 16.46 8.68 18.88
N GLY A 47 17.48 7.88 18.55
CA GLY A 47 18.13 6.97 19.50
C GLY A 47 17.44 5.62 19.76
N ALA A 48 16.38 5.29 19.03
CA ALA A 48 15.74 3.97 19.09
C ALA A 48 16.21 3.08 17.93
N PHE A 49 16.94 2.01 18.25
CA PHE A 49 17.30 0.97 17.28
C PHE A 49 16.07 0.16 16.89
N LEU A 50 15.51 0.39 15.70
CA LEU A 50 14.57 -0.54 15.09
C LEU A 50 15.32 -1.44 14.09
N PRO A 51 15.14 -2.77 14.15
CA PRO A 51 15.83 -3.69 13.25
C PRO A 51 15.24 -3.66 11.82
N GLN A 52 16.10 -3.74 10.79
CA GLN A 52 15.75 -3.94 9.36
C GLN A 52 14.82 -5.14 9.09
N VAL A 53 14.72 -6.05 10.05
CA VAL A 53 13.88 -7.26 10.00
C VAL A 53 12.38 -6.93 9.86
N THR A 54 11.93 -5.73 10.26
CA THR A 54 10.51 -5.38 10.24
C THR A 54 9.99 -5.11 8.83
N SER A 55 10.73 -4.39 7.97
CA SER A 55 10.31 -4.13 6.59
C SER A 55 10.26 -5.41 5.75
N GLN A 56 11.24 -6.30 5.92
CA GLN A 56 11.25 -7.60 5.24
C GLN A 56 10.06 -8.49 5.60
N LYS A 57 9.54 -8.40 6.83
CA LYS A 57 8.35 -9.16 7.25
C LYS A 57 7.09 -8.67 6.55
N GLU A 58 6.94 -7.36 6.36
CA GLU A 58 5.80 -6.78 5.66
C GLU A 58 5.82 -7.14 4.17
N TYR A 59 6.97 -7.03 3.50
CA TYR A 59 7.10 -7.46 2.11
C TYR A 59 6.80 -8.95 1.92
N ARG A 60 7.28 -9.81 2.81
CA ARG A 60 6.97 -11.25 2.78
C ARG A 60 5.48 -11.52 2.97
N LEU A 61 4.87 -10.86 3.95
CA LEU A 61 3.42 -10.95 4.18
C LEU A 61 2.64 -10.55 2.93
N ILE A 62 2.97 -9.41 2.32
CA ILE A 62 2.28 -8.94 1.12
C ILE A 62 2.51 -9.92 -0.04
N GLN A 63 3.71 -10.46 -0.21
CA GLN A 63 3.99 -11.47 -1.23
C GLN A 63 3.18 -12.76 -1.02
N GLU A 64 3.05 -13.23 0.22
CA GLU A 64 2.19 -14.36 0.57
C GLU A 64 0.73 -14.07 0.21
N LEU A 65 0.22 -12.87 0.51
CA LEU A 65 -1.14 -12.46 0.17
C LEU A 65 -1.35 -12.35 -1.35
N ILE A 66 -0.37 -11.81 -2.09
CA ILE A 66 -0.38 -11.78 -3.57
C ILE A 66 -0.58 -13.18 -4.12
N ASN A 67 0.22 -14.13 -3.65
CA ASN A 67 0.20 -15.50 -4.14
C ASN A 67 -1.07 -16.25 -3.70
N GLN A 68 -1.44 -16.14 -2.43
CA GLN A 68 -2.56 -16.86 -1.84
C GLN A 68 -3.91 -16.42 -2.45
N PHE A 69 -4.10 -15.13 -2.65
CA PHE A 69 -5.36 -14.56 -3.15
C PHE A 69 -5.32 -14.25 -4.65
N ASN A 70 -4.22 -14.59 -5.33
CA ASN A 70 -3.99 -14.30 -6.74
C ASN A 70 -4.33 -12.83 -7.05
N LEU A 71 -3.76 -11.93 -6.25
CA LEU A 71 -4.03 -10.50 -6.35
C LEU A 71 -3.65 -10.00 -7.74
N LYS A 72 -4.39 -9.02 -8.22
CA LYS A 72 -4.10 -8.28 -9.46
C LYS A 72 -3.83 -6.81 -9.20
N ARG A 73 -4.21 -6.32 -8.03
CA ARG A 73 -4.11 -4.90 -7.68
C ARG A 73 -3.74 -4.71 -6.22
N ILE A 74 -2.92 -3.70 -5.97
CA ILE A 74 -2.62 -3.20 -4.63
C ILE A 74 -2.89 -1.68 -4.61
N ILE A 75 -3.75 -1.24 -3.71
CA ILE A 75 -4.04 0.19 -3.48
C ILE A 75 -3.30 0.65 -2.23
N LEU A 76 -2.51 1.71 -2.38
CA LEU A 76 -1.69 2.34 -1.35
C LEU A 76 -2.31 3.68 -0.94
N LEU A 77 -2.74 3.79 0.31
CA LEU A 77 -3.42 4.97 0.85
C LEU A 77 -2.44 6.01 1.40
N GLY A 78 -1.62 6.59 0.51
CA GLY A 78 -0.76 7.77 0.75
C GLY A 78 0.29 7.63 1.86
N ASP A 79 0.99 8.73 2.13
CA ASP A 79 2.09 8.87 3.10
C ASP A 79 3.10 7.72 3.05
N LEU A 80 3.51 7.33 1.83
CA LEU A 80 4.51 6.28 1.67
C LEU A 80 5.87 6.70 2.24
N PHE A 81 6.22 7.99 2.16
CA PHE A 81 7.55 8.48 2.53
C PHE A 81 7.52 9.80 3.30
N HIS A 82 8.27 9.86 4.40
CA HIS A 82 8.54 11.10 5.13
C HIS A 82 9.89 11.69 4.67
N SER A 83 9.83 12.49 3.60
CA SER A 83 10.76 13.61 3.32
C SER A 83 12.23 13.37 2.92
N GLU A 84 12.81 12.17 2.95
CA GLU A 84 14.19 11.95 2.46
C GLU A 84 14.31 10.69 1.57
N LEU A 85 15.05 10.81 0.46
CA LEU A 85 15.46 9.68 -0.39
C LEU A 85 16.42 8.79 0.42
N ASN A 86 15.97 7.60 0.80
CA ASN A 86 16.74 6.61 1.55
C ASN A 86 16.70 5.21 0.88
N THR A 87 17.30 4.21 1.53
CA THR A 87 17.35 2.82 1.03
C THR A 87 15.97 2.18 0.86
N ASP A 88 14.96 2.61 1.61
CA ASP A 88 13.61 2.04 1.56
C ASP A 88 12.93 2.28 0.20
N TRP A 89 13.38 3.31 -0.54
CA TRP A 89 12.95 3.57 -1.91
C TRP A 89 13.40 2.50 -2.89
N PHE A 90 14.63 1.97 -2.74
CA PHE A 90 15.15 0.94 -3.63
C PHE A 90 14.42 -0.38 -3.43
N ASP A 91 14.22 -0.78 -2.18
CA ASP A 91 13.46 -2.00 -1.83
C ASP A 91 12.03 -1.94 -2.38
N PHE A 92 11.39 -0.77 -2.32
CA PHE A 92 10.05 -0.58 -2.85
C PHE A 92 10.02 -0.67 -4.38
N VAL A 93 10.94 0.00 -5.08
CA VAL A 93 11.04 -0.09 -6.55
C VAL A 93 11.31 -1.53 -6.98
N GLU A 94 12.22 -2.24 -6.31
CA GLU A 94 12.50 -3.65 -6.60
C GLU A 94 11.24 -4.51 -6.37
N PHE A 95 10.50 -4.28 -5.29
CA PHE A 95 9.25 -4.98 -5.04
C PHE A 95 8.20 -4.77 -6.14
N LEU A 96 8.05 -3.53 -6.63
CA LEU A 96 7.16 -3.20 -7.74
C LEU A 96 7.59 -3.90 -9.04
N GLN A 97 8.89 -3.97 -9.31
CA GLN A 97 9.45 -4.62 -10.49
C GLN A 97 9.30 -6.14 -10.46
N ILE A 98 9.56 -6.78 -9.32
CA ILE A 98 9.35 -8.23 -9.14
C ILE A 98 7.87 -8.58 -9.33
N ASN A 99 6.97 -7.69 -8.91
CA ASN A 99 5.53 -7.86 -9.03
C ASN A 99 4.94 -7.08 -10.21
N TYR A 100 5.62 -7.05 -11.36
CA TYR A 100 5.20 -6.28 -12.54
C TYR A 100 3.77 -6.61 -13.05
N GLN A 101 3.27 -7.83 -12.78
CA GLN A 101 1.90 -8.21 -13.14
C GLN A 101 0.81 -7.59 -12.23
N ILE A 102 1.19 -6.93 -11.15
CA ILE A 102 0.29 -6.29 -10.20
C ILE A 102 0.15 -4.81 -10.55
N GLU A 103 -1.09 -4.34 -10.64
CA GLU A 103 -1.42 -2.93 -10.75
C GLU A 103 -1.29 -2.26 -9.38
N PHE A 104 -0.30 -1.39 -9.20
CA PHE A 104 -0.15 -0.61 -7.98
C PHE A 104 -0.81 0.76 -8.15
N ILE A 105 -1.77 1.08 -7.28
CA ILE A 105 -2.44 2.37 -7.26
C ILE A 105 -1.99 3.13 -6.02
N LEU A 106 -1.27 4.23 -6.20
CA LEU A 106 -0.95 5.16 -5.13
C LEU A 106 -1.96 6.30 -5.10
N THR A 107 -2.79 6.35 -4.06
CA THR A 107 -3.62 7.53 -3.79
C THR A 107 -2.78 8.55 -3.04
N LYS A 108 -2.42 9.65 -3.72
CA LYS A 108 -1.35 10.55 -3.29
C LYS A 108 -1.80 11.46 -2.13
N GLY A 109 -0.96 11.61 -1.10
CA GLY A 109 -1.09 12.66 -0.08
C GLY A 109 -0.43 13.98 -0.54
N ASN A 110 -0.78 15.11 0.05
CA ASN A 110 -0.25 16.43 -0.34
C ASN A 110 1.28 16.59 -0.21
N HIS A 111 1.98 15.65 0.43
CA HIS A 111 3.41 15.70 0.70
C HIS A 111 4.28 14.77 -0.19
N ASP A 112 3.70 13.97 -1.09
CA ASP A 112 4.47 12.99 -1.86
C ASP A 112 5.17 13.63 -3.07
N ILE A 113 6.48 13.90 -2.99
CA ILE A 113 7.29 14.14 -4.20
C ILE A 113 7.91 12.80 -4.58
N LEU A 114 7.34 12.14 -5.60
CA LEU A 114 7.89 10.87 -6.08
C LEU A 114 9.22 11.13 -6.81
N PRO A 115 10.28 10.38 -6.50
CA PRO A 115 11.54 10.41 -7.23
C PRO A 115 11.33 10.05 -8.71
N LYS A 116 12.22 10.55 -9.57
CA LYS A 116 12.19 10.29 -11.02
C LYS A 116 12.09 8.80 -11.39
N ALA A 117 12.68 7.92 -10.57
CA ALA A 117 12.64 6.47 -10.77
C ALA A 117 11.21 5.89 -10.83
N PHE A 118 10.23 6.50 -10.15
CA PHE A 118 8.84 6.04 -10.14
C PHE A 118 8.09 6.35 -11.41
N TYR A 119 8.50 7.38 -12.15
CA TYR A 119 7.86 7.75 -13.41
C TYR A 119 8.16 6.77 -14.55
N HIS A 120 9.11 5.85 -14.35
CA HIS A 120 9.45 4.81 -15.32
C HIS A 120 8.78 3.46 -15.04
N LEU A 121 8.02 3.34 -13.95
CA LEU A 121 7.33 2.11 -13.59
C LEU A 121 5.95 2.08 -14.25
N GLU A 122 5.77 1.17 -15.22
CA GLU A 122 4.52 1.05 -15.98
C GLU A 122 3.35 0.49 -15.15
N ASN A 123 3.65 -0.19 -14.04
CA ASN A 123 2.67 -0.81 -13.17
C ASN A 123 2.30 0.03 -11.94
N LEU A 124 2.80 1.27 -11.83
CA LEU A 124 2.45 2.20 -10.76
C LEU A 124 1.65 3.39 -11.28
N PHE A 125 0.44 3.55 -10.77
CA PHE A 125 -0.49 4.61 -11.11
C PHE A 125 -0.70 5.52 -9.91
N VAL A 126 -0.46 6.82 -10.11
CA VAL A 126 -0.61 7.82 -9.05
C VAL A 126 -1.87 8.62 -9.31
N VAL A 127 -2.83 8.52 -8.39
CA VAL A 127 -4.17 9.11 -8.53
C VAL A 127 -4.56 9.91 -7.29
N LYS A 128 -5.58 10.76 -7.40
CA LYS A 128 -6.13 11.46 -6.23
C LYS A 128 -6.97 10.54 -5.35
N PHE A 129 -7.78 9.69 -5.98
CA PHE A 129 -8.58 8.66 -5.35
C PHE A 129 -8.74 7.49 -6.31
N TYR A 130 -9.14 6.34 -5.78
CA TYR A 130 -9.49 5.16 -6.56
C TYR A 130 -10.85 4.64 -6.13
N GLN A 131 -11.69 4.23 -7.06
CA GLN A 131 -13.03 3.75 -6.75
C GLN A 131 -13.20 2.31 -7.22
N ILE A 132 -13.78 1.47 -6.36
CA ILE A 132 -14.25 0.14 -6.70
C ILE A 132 -15.68 0.05 -6.23
N GLU A 133 -16.62 -0.07 -7.18
CA GLU A 133 -18.05 -0.05 -6.88
C GLU A 133 -18.41 1.20 -6.06
N ASP A 134 -19.02 1.03 -4.88
CA ASP A 134 -19.41 2.10 -3.98
C ASP A 134 -18.31 2.49 -2.96
N LEU A 135 -17.12 1.87 -3.05
CA LEU A 135 -15.99 2.14 -2.16
C LEU A 135 -15.02 3.13 -2.80
N ILE A 136 -14.75 4.24 -2.09
CA ILE A 136 -13.75 5.23 -2.48
C ILE A 136 -12.52 5.11 -1.57
N PHE A 137 -11.37 4.96 -2.20
CA PHE A 137 -10.05 4.86 -1.59
C PHE A 137 -9.32 6.18 -1.77
N THR A 138 -8.93 6.78 -0.65
CA THR A 138 -8.21 8.05 -0.62
C THR A 138 -7.38 8.15 0.66
N HIS A 139 -6.26 8.86 0.58
CA HIS A 139 -5.49 9.24 1.75
C HIS A 139 -6.13 10.43 2.49
N GLU A 140 -6.74 11.39 1.77
CA GLU A 140 -7.42 12.52 2.40
C GLU A 140 -8.79 12.14 2.94
N LYS A 141 -9.11 12.62 4.17
CA LYS A 141 -10.46 12.51 4.78
C LYS A 141 -11.49 13.46 4.16
N SER A 142 -11.12 14.19 3.12
CA SER A 142 -12.01 15.17 2.48
C SER A 142 -13.19 14.45 1.81
N LYS A 143 -14.38 15.07 1.84
CA LYS A 143 -15.57 14.53 1.13
C LYS A 143 -15.23 14.43 -0.34
N ILE A 144 -15.03 13.21 -0.83
CA ILE A 144 -14.97 12.95 -2.27
C ILE A 144 -16.42 12.84 -2.71
N GLU A 145 -16.89 13.82 -3.46
CA GLU A 145 -18.16 13.69 -4.18
C GLU A 145 -17.89 12.82 -5.42
N PRO A 146 -18.45 11.61 -5.51
CA PRO A 146 -18.41 10.86 -6.76
C PRO A 146 -19.19 11.64 -7.83
N HIS A 147 -18.61 11.73 -9.03
CA HIS A 147 -19.27 12.31 -10.20
C HIS A 147 -20.22 11.31 -10.86
#